data_AF-A0A1B2LUU2-F1
#
_entry.id   AF-A0A1B2LUU2-F1
#
_cell.length_a   1.000
_cell.length_b   1.000
_cell.length_c   1.000
_cell.angle_alpha   90.00
_cell.angle_beta   90.00
_cell.angle_gamma   90.00
#
_symmetry.space_group_name_H-M   'P 1'
#
loop_
_entity.id
_entity.type
_entity.pdbx_description
1 polymer ?
#
loop_
_entity_poly.entity_id
_entity_poly.type
_entity_poly.pdbx_seq_one_letter_code
_entity_poly.pdbx_strand_id
1 'polypeptide(L)'
;NRFYYQENIPRKDAAILSNCPDRGVRRRWIRRIHDHDGTADDEGGIEAWLRLGEAVGLTREEMWDGRHVVPGVRFAVDAYVNFARTRPWIEAVASSLTE
;
A
#
# COMPACT_ATOMS: atom_id res chain seq x y z
N ASN A 1 10.74 2.40 -7.73
CA ASN A 1 10.27 0.99 -7.78
C ASN A 1 9.65 0.51 -6.49
N ARG A 2 10.40 0.32 -5.39
CA ARG A 2 9.82 -0.16 -4.12
C ARG A 2 8.83 0.83 -3.49
N PHE A 3 9.06 2.14 -3.64
CA PHE A 3 8.11 3.18 -3.24
C PHE A 3 6.71 2.97 -3.85
N TYR A 4 6.64 2.66 -5.16
CA TYR A 4 5.38 2.36 -5.86
C TYR A 4 4.60 1.19 -5.23
N TYR A 5 5.30 0.17 -4.73
CA TYR A 5 4.62 -0.90 -4.00
C TYR A 5 4.06 -0.39 -2.66
N GLN A 6 4.83 0.39 -1.93
CA GLN A 6 4.49 0.89 -0.59
C GLN A 6 3.33 1.89 -0.61
N GLU A 7 3.31 2.84 -1.55
CA GLU A 7 2.19 3.77 -1.72
C GLU A 7 0.86 3.07 -2.08
N ASN A 8 0.94 1.86 -2.65
CA ASN A 8 -0.24 1.09 -3.08
C ASN A 8 -0.73 0.09 -2.03
N ILE A 9 0.02 -0.18 -0.96
CA ILE A 9 -0.44 -1.00 0.17
C ILE A 9 -1.72 -0.45 0.81
N PRO A 10 -1.82 0.83 1.20
CA PRO A 10 -3.05 1.36 1.79
C PRO A 10 -4.24 1.28 0.81
N ARG A 11 -4.02 1.44 -0.50
CA ARG A 11 -5.06 1.25 -1.53
C ARG A 11 -5.52 -0.20 -1.63
N LYS A 12 -4.58 -1.15 -1.55
CA LYS A 12 -4.86 -2.60 -1.50
C LYS A 12 -5.64 -2.94 -0.23
N ASP A 13 -5.22 -2.44 0.93
CA ASP A 13 -5.89 -2.71 2.21
C ASP A 13 -7.28 -2.06 2.30
N ALA A 14 -7.47 -0.88 1.70
CA ALA A 14 -8.77 -0.25 1.60
C ALA A 14 -9.73 -1.07 0.73
N ALA A 15 -9.23 -1.71 -0.34
CA ALA A 15 -10.04 -2.64 -1.14
C ALA A 15 -10.50 -3.86 -0.33
N ILE A 16 -9.61 -4.44 0.50
CA ILE A 16 -9.96 -5.52 1.43
C ILE A 16 -11.06 -5.06 2.40
N LEU A 17 -10.91 -3.87 2.99
CA LEU A 17 -11.91 -3.30 3.90
C LEU A 17 -13.26 -3.12 3.23
N SER A 18 -13.29 -2.62 1.99
CA SER A 18 -14.52 -2.43 1.21
C SER A 18 -15.25 -3.74 0.97
N ASN A 19 -14.52 -4.84 0.79
CA ASN A 19 -15.08 -6.16 0.48
C ASN A 19 -15.41 -7.00 1.72
N CYS A 20 -14.95 -6.61 2.91
CA CYS A 20 -15.08 -7.40 4.13
C CYS A 20 -16.38 -7.05 4.88
N PRO A 21 -17.37 -7.96 5.02
CA PRO A 21 -18.61 -7.70 5.74
C PRO A 21 -18.42 -7.69 7.27
N ASP A 22 -17.37 -8.33 7.79
CA ASP A 22 -17.09 -8.45 9.22
C ASP A 22 -16.50 -7.17 9.81
N ARG A 23 -17.29 -6.48 10.66
CA ARG A 23 -16.87 -5.24 11.32
C ARG A 23 -15.69 -5.43 12.28
N GLY A 24 -15.60 -6.56 12.96
CA GLY A 24 -14.50 -6.87 13.87
C GLY A 24 -13.18 -7.01 13.12
N VAL A 25 -13.20 -7.66 11.96
CA VAL A 25 -12.05 -7.73 11.06
C VAL A 25 -11.68 -6.35 10.54
N ARG A 26 -12.64 -5.58 10.01
CA ARG A 26 -12.37 -4.22 9.49
C ARG A 26 -11.70 -3.30 10.52
N ARG A 27 -12.14 -3.35 11.77
CA ARG A 27 -11.55 -2.56 12.88
C ARG A 27 -10.09 -2.90 13.17
N ARG A 28 -9.67 -4.15 12.97
CA ARG A 28 -8.26 -4.54 13.12
C ARG A 28 -7.48 -4.18 11.86
N TRP A 29 -8.08 -4.38 10.69
CA TRP A 29 -7.40 -4.19 9.41
C TRP A 29 -7.11 -2.72 9.08
N ILE A 30 -7.97 -1.78 9.49
CA ILE A 30 -7.78 -0.33 9.26
C ILE A 30 -6.46 0.19 9.82
N ARG A 31 -5.92 -0.44 10.88
CA ARG A 31 -4.61 -0.09 11.44
C ARG A 31 -3.50 -0.14 10.39
N ARG A 32 -3.54 -1.09 9.46
CA ARG A 32 -2.53 -1.23 8.39
C ARG A 32 -2.46 -0.01 7.48
N ILE A 33 -3.61 0.63 7.24
CA ILE A 33 -3.68 1.88 6.46
C ILE A 33 -3.08 3.02 7.28
N HIS A 34 -3.45 3.18 8.55
CA HIS A 34 -2.87 4.20 9.43
C HIS A 34 -1.35 4.04 9.59
N ASP A 35 -0.86 2.81 9.71
CA ASP A 35 0.58 2.55 9.82
C ASP A 35 1.34 2.98 8.54
N HIS A 36 0.69 2.98 7.35
CA HIS A 36 1.29 3.40 6.08
C HIS A 36 1.06 4.89 5.77
N ASP A 37 -0.19 5.34 5.80
CA ASP A 37 -0.60 6.71 5.44
C ASP A 37 -0.37 7.72 6.56
N GLY A 38 -0.23 7.24 7.79
CA GLY A 38 -0.22 8.07 8.98
C GLY A 38 -1.63 8.40 9.49
N THR A 39 -1.66 9.33 10.43
CA THR A 39 -2.84 9.93 11.03
C THR A 39 -2.65 11.45 11.12
N ALA A 40 -3.53 12.17 11.82
CA ALA A 40 -3.31 13.60 12.06
C ALA A 40 -2.04 13.87 12.90
N ASP A 41 -1.65 12.91 13.75
CA ASP A 41 -0.56 13.04 14.71
C ASP A 41 0.70 12.24 14.32
N ASP A 42 0.66 11.48 13.22
CA ASP A 42 1.73 10.58 12.76
C ASP A 42 1.84 10.62 11.23
N GLU A 43 3.05 10.74 10.69
CA GLU A 43 3.29 10.81 9.24
C GLU A 43 3.15 9.45 8.53
N GLY A 44 3.28 8.34 9.26
CA GLY A 44 3.17 6.99 8.73
C GLY A 44 4.39 6.48 7.94
N GLY A 45 4.30 5.22 7.51
CA GLY A 45 5.38 4.51 6.84
C GLY A 45 5.74 5.05 5.45
N ILE A 46 4.81 5.69 4.73
CA ILE A 46 5.09 6.29 3.42
C ILE A 46 6.15 7.40 3.56
N GLU A 47 6.07 8.21 4.60
CA GLU A 47 7.05 9.28 4.84
C GLU A 47 8.45 8.70 5.15
N ALA A 48 8.53 7.56 5.85
CA ALA A 48 9.80 6.86 6.04
C ALA A 48 10.42 6.41 4.70
N TRP A 49 9.60 5.97 3.74
CA TRP A 49 10.08 5.62 2.40
C TRP A 49 10.50 6.84 1.58
N LEU A 50 9.81 7.98 1.72
CA LEU A 50 10.23 9.23 1.08
C LEU A 50 11.59 9.67 1.62
N ARG A 51 11.78 9.66 2.94
CA ARG A 51 13.08 9.98 3.57
C ARG A 51 14.19 9.05 3.11
N LEU A 52 13.90 7.75 2.94
CA LEU A 52 14.87 6.80 2.40
C LEU A 52 15.26 7.14 0.96
N GLY A 53 14.33 7.57 0.11
CA GLY A 53 14.62 8.03 -1.25
C GLY A 53 15.46 9.30 -1.28
N GLU A 54 15.13 10.28 -0.44
CA GLU A 54 15.93 11.51 -0.27
C GLU A 54 17.37 11.18 0.16
N ALA A 55 17.54 10.23 1.09
CA ALA A 55 18.86 9.80 1.57
C ALA A 55 19.74 9.16 0.49
N VAL A 56 19.16 8.64 -0.60
CA VAL A 56 19.90 8.08 -1.74
C VAL A 56 19.92 9.02 -2.96
N GLY A 57 19.53 10.28 -2.79
CA GLY A 57 19.65 11.33 -3.80
C GLY A 57 18.47 11.48 -4.75
N LEU A 58 17.31 10.89 -4.45
CA LEU A 58 16.07 11.12 -5.19
C LEU A 58 15.31 12.30 -4.62
N THR A 59 14.63 13.06 -5.46
CA THR A 59 13.65 14.05 -5.00
C THR A 59 12.31 13.39 -4.67
N ARG A 60 11.51 14.01 -3.79
CA ARG A 60 10.13 13.56 -3.55
C ARG A 60 9.28 13.58 -4.82
N GLU A 61 9.47 14.57 -5.69
CA GLU A 61 8.76 14.66 -6.97
C GLU A 61 9.03 13.44 -7.86
N GLU A 62 10.30 13.02 -7.97
CA GLU A 62 10.70 11.81 -8.70
C GLU A 62 10.12 10.51 -8.14
N MET A 63 9.86 10.46 -6.83
CA MET A 63 9.22 9.31 -6.22
C MET A 63 7.72 9.29 -6.51
N TRP A 64 7.06 10.43 -6.39
CA TRP A 64 5.61 10.57 -6.59
C TRP A 64 5.19 10.47 -8.05
N ASP A 65 5.96 10.99 -9.00
CA ASP A 65 5.59 10.94 -10.42
C ASP A 65 5.69 9.52 -11.01
N GLY A 66 6.41 8.62 -10.34
CA GLY A 66 6.56 7.22 -10.72
C GLY A 66 7.26 7.00 -12.07
N ARG A 67 7.97 7.99 -12.62
CA ARG A 67 8.64 7.92 -13.95
C ARG A 67 9.71 6.84 -14.03
N HIS A 68 10.31 6.49 -12.90
CA HIS A 68 11.34 5.45 -12.79
C HIS A 68 10.78 4.06 -12.47
N VAL A 69 9.46 3.90 -12.35
CA VAL A 69 8.82 2.61 -12.06
C VAL A 69 8.83 1.75 -13.32
N VAL A 70 9.52 0.63 -13.27
CA VAL A 70 9.63 -0.26 -14.44
C VAL A 70 8.30 -0.98 -14.71
N PRO A 71 7.96 -1.28 -15.97
CA PRO A 71 6.64 -1.84 -16.33
C PRO A 71 6.29 -3.12 -15.58
N GLY A 72 7.25 -4.02 -15.36
CA GLY A 72 7.02 -5.26 -14.62
C GLY A 72 6.63 -5.04 -13.15
N VAL A 73 7.23 -4.04 -12.50
CA VAL A 73 6.87 -3.65 -11.12
C VAL A 73 5.47 -3.06 -11.10
N ARG A 74 5.17 -2.14 -12.04
CA ARG A 74 3.84 -1.53 -12.14
C ARG A 74 2.76 -2.60 -12.33
N PHE A 75 2.95 -3.50 -13.28
CA PHE A 75 2.05 -4.61 -13.54
C PHE A 75 1.82 -5.49 -12.30
N ALA A 76 2.88 -5.89 -11.60
CA ALA A 76 2.77 -6.74 -10.42
C ALA A 76 2.02 -6.05 -9.26
N VAL A 77 2.31 -4.77 -9.00
CA VAL A 77 1.65 -4.00 -7.94
C VAL A 77 0.18 -3.73 -8.29
N ASP A 78 -0.11 -3.34 -9.53
CA ASP A 78 -1.48 -3.10 -9.99
C ASP A 78 -2.30 -4.40 -9.95
N ALA A 79 -1.72 -5.53 -10.34
CA ALA A 79 -2.35 -6.84 -10.22
C ALA A 79 -2.66 -7.17 -8.75
N TYR A 80 -1.79 -6.82 -7.79
CA TYR A 80 -2.03 -7.05 -6.37
C TYR A 80 -3.20 -6.22 -5.83
N VAL A 81 -3.26 -4.93 -6.18
CA VAL A 81 -4.39 -4.07 -5.81
C VAL A 81 -5.70 -4.58 -6.46
N ASN A 82 -5.65 -4.97 -7.73
CA ASN A 82 -6.81 -5.49 -8.46
C ASN A 82 -7.29 -6.84 -7.92
N PHE A 83 -6.37 -7.71 -7.50
CA PHE A 83 -6.69 -8.96 -6.82
C PHE A 83 -7.50 -8.68 -5.55
N ALA A 84 -7.02 -7.77 -4.69
CA ALA A 84 -7.73 -7.40 -3.47
C ALA A 84 -9.10 -6.74 -3.71
N ARG A 85 -9.25 -6.01 -4.82
CA ARG A 85 -10.54 -5.42 -5.24
C ARG A 85 -11.56 -6.45 -5.72
N THR A 86 -11.13 -7.52 -6.37
CA THR A 86 -12.01 -8.37 -7.18
C THR A 86 -12.24 -9.76 -6.59
N ARG A 87 -11.33 -10.26 -5.75
CA ARG A 87 -11.43 -11.59 -5.14
C ARG A 87 -12.17 -11.56 -3.81
N PRO A 88 -12.68 -12.71 -3.33
CA PRO A 88 -13.25 -12.81 -1.99
C PRO A 88 -12.31 -12.23 -0.94
N TRP A 89 -12.84 -11.47 0.01
CA TRP A 89 -12.01 -10.74 0.99
C TRP A 89 -11.07 -11.65 1.79
N ILE A 90 -11.44 -12.93 1.98
CA ILE A 90 -10.60 -13.94 2.66
C ILE A 90 -9.35 -14.25 1.83
N GLU A 91 -9.47 -14.42 0.51
CA GLU A 91 -8.32 -14.61 -0.38
C GLU A 91 -7.46 -13.35 -0.41
N ALA A 92 -8.09 -12.17 -0.45
CA ALA A 92 -7.37 -10.90 -0.42
C ALA A 92 -6.60 -10.70 0.90
N VAL A 93 -7.18 -11.09 2.04
CA VAL A 93 -6.48 -11.14 3.34
C VAL A 93 -5.34 -12.16 3.30
N ALA A 94 -5.57 -13.38 2.80
CA ALA A 94 -4.55 -14.43 2.72
C ALA A 94 -3.35 -14.01 1.86
N SER A 95 -3.57 -13.14 0.87
CA SER A 95 -2.50 -12.57 0.05
C SER A 95 -1.54 -11.63 0.81
N SER A 96 -1.79 -11.32 2.08
CA SER A 96 -0.85 -10.59 2.95
C SER A 96 0.00 -11.49 3.85
N LEU A 97 -0.12 -12.82 3.77
CA LEU A 97 0.61 -13.77 4.63
C LEU A 97 2.10 -13.92 4.28
N THR A 98 2.64 -13.04 3.43
CA THR A 98 4.08 -12.89 3.24
C THR A 98 4.73 -12.02 4.31
N GLU A 99 3.91 -11.34 5.13
CA GLU A 99 4.31 -10.46 6.24
C GLU A 99 4.18 -11.19 7.59
#